data_AF-A0A357R0R6-F1
#
_entry.id   AF-A0A357R0R6-F1
#
_cell.length_a   1.000
_cell.length_b   1.000
_cell.length_c   1.000
_cell.angle_alpha   90.00
_cell.angle_beta   90.00
_cell.angle_gamma   90.00
#
_symmetry.space_group_name_H-M   'P 1'
#
loop_
_entity.id
_entity.type
_entity.pdbx_description
1 polymer ?
#
loop_
_entity_poly.entity_id
_entity_poly.type
_entity_poly.pdbx_seq_one_letter_code
_entity_poly.pdbx_strand_id
1 'polypeptide(L)'
;MSYGANSFKVTVTAESGAKKDYTINITRNDPRSTNNYLSSLTVSSGTLNFNRTTNSYTVIVENDVTSVTIGASVEDSKSSVSGTGAKTINVYENRFSVVVTAENGSRRTRTR
;
A
#
# COMPACT_ATOMS: atom_id res chain seq x y z
N MET A 1 -16.25 8.12 9.47
CA MET A 1 -16.30 7.39 10.76
C MET A 1 -14.89 6.88 11.05
N SER A 2 -14.34 7.14 12.24
CA SER A 2 -12.95 6.78 12.56
C SER A 2 -12.87 5.37 13.13
N TYR A 3 -12.20 4.46 12.43
CA TYR A 3 -11.67 3.22 13.02
C TYR A 3 -10.53 3.59 13.99
N GLY A 4 -10.24 2.74 14.96
CA GLY A 4 -9.23 2.99 15.99
C GLY A 4 -9.77 3.20 17.40
N ALA A 5 -8.87 3.56 18.31
CA ALA A 5 -9.18 3.76 19.73
C ALA A 5 -9.94 5.09 19.93
N ASN A 6 -11.10 5.01 20.58
CA ASN A 6 -11.89 6.14 20.99
C ASN A 6 -12.05 6.08 22.52
N SER A 7 -11.73 7.17 23.21
CA SER A 7 -11.89 7.26 24.66
C SER A 7 -13.01 8.24 25.00
N PHE A 8 -13.96 7.79 25.81
CA PHE A 8 -15.06 8.60 26.31
C PHE A 8 -14.90 8.74 27.81
N LYS A 9 -14.86 9.98 28.32
CA LYS A 9 -14.80 10.26 29.75
C LYS A 9 -16.21 10.49 30.28
N VAL A 10 -16.57 9.76 31.33
CA VAL A 10 -17.80 9.94 32.09
C VAL A 10 -17.41 10.46 33.47
N THR A 11 -17.73 11.72 33.75
CA THR A 11 -17.45 12.34 35.06
C THR A 11 -18.67 12.22 35.95
N VAL A 12 -18.53 11.53 37.06
CA VAL A 12 -19.53 11.46 38.13
C VAL A 12 -19.22 12.56 39.15
N THR A 13 -20.19 13.42 39.45
CA THR A 13 -20.06 14.45 40.48
C THR A 13 -20.98 14.09 41.65
N ALA A 14 -20.42 13.98 42.86
CA ALA A 14 -21.18 13.76 44.08
C ALA A 14 -21.83 15.07 44.57
N GLU A 15 -22.83 14.97 45.45
CA GLU A 15 -23.52 16.13 46.07
C GLU A 15 -22.55 17.06 46.82
N SER A 16 -21.45 16.51 47.34
CA SER A 16 -20.36 17.26 47.98
C SER A 16 -19.43 18.01 47.00
N GLY A 17 -19.64 17.90 45.69
CA GLY A 17 -18.80 18.50 44.65
C GLY A 17 -17.59 17.66 44.23
N ALA A 18 -17.34 16.52 44.89
CA ALA A 18 -16.27 15.60 44.51
C ALA A 18 -16.54 14.98 43.13
N LYS A 19 -15.53 14.91 42.26
CA LYS A 19 -15.63 14.35 40.90
C LYS A 19 -14.83 13.07 40.76
N LYS A 20 -15.38 12.11 40.01
CA LYS A 20 -14.70 10.87 39.63
C LYS A 20 -14.87 10.62 38.15
N ASP A 21 -13.75 10.53 37.45
CA ASP A 21 -13.74 10.26 36.01
C ASP A 21 -13.64 8.77 35.74
N TYR A 22 -14.57 8.25 34.94
CA TYR A 22 -14.56 6.92 34.38
C TYR A 22 -14.19 7.03 32.90
N THR A 23 -13.14 6.35 32.49
CA THR A 23 -12.73 6.32 31.08
C THR A 23 -13.23 5.04 30.43
N ILE A 24 -14.09 5.18 29.43
CA ILE A 24 -14.57 4.09 28.58
C ILE A 24 -13.70 4.08 27.32
N ASN A 25 -12.95 3.00 27.12
CA ASN A 25 -12.17 2.79 25.91
C ASN A 25 -12.97 1.92 24.94
N ILE A 26 -13.27 2.46 23.75
CA ILE A 26 -13.98 1.78 22.68
C ILE A 26 -13.04 1.68 21.48
N THR A 27 -12.67 0.45 21.10
CA THR A 27 -11.87 0.20 19.89
C THR A 27 -12.79 -0.22 18.76
N ARG A 28 -12.82 0.55 17.67
CA ARG A 28 -13.49 0.16 16.43
C ARG A 28 -12.49 -0.52 15.50
N ASN A 29 -12.63 -1.83 15.30
CA ASN A 29 -11.79 -2.58 14.37
C ASN A 29 -12.01 -2.10 12.93
N ASP A 30 -10.95 -1.88 12.18
CA ASP A 30 -11.03 -1.58 10.74
C ASP A 30 -11.18 -2.91 9.99
N PRO A 31 -12.33 -3.21 9.36
CA PRO A 31 -12.53 -4.45 8.63
C PRO A 31 -11.82 -4.44 7.26
N ARG A 32 -11.25 -3.30 6.85
CA ARG A 32 -10.63 -3.16 5.54
C ARG A 32 -9.31 -3.91 5.46
N SER A 33 -9.07 -4.57 4.33
CA SER A 33 -7.84 -5.31 4.08
C SER A 33 -6.62 -4.41 4.17
N THR A 34 -5.57 -4.94 4.79
CA THR A 34 -4.25 -4.32 4.89
C THR A 34 -3.26 -4.90 3.87
N ASN A 35 -3.69 -5.87 3.05
CA ASN A 35 -2.85 -6.58 2.10
C ASN A 35 -2.47 -5.68 0.92
N ASN A 36 -1.23 -5.21 0.89
CA ASN A 36 -0.66 -4.42 -0.20
C ASN A 36 0.40 -5.20 -0.98
N TYR A 37 0.24 -6.51 -1.10
CA TYR A 37 1.12 -7.36 -1.93
C TYR A 37 0.63 -7.42 -3.38
N LEU A 38 1.59 -7.56 -4.29
CA LEU A 38 1.34 -7.98 -5.66
C LEU A 38 1.26 -9.51 -5.70
N SER A 39 0.37 -10.05 -6.53
CA SER A 39 0.36 -11.45 -6.94
C SER A 39 1.32 -11.70 -8.11
N SER A 40 1.50 -10.70 -8.98
CA SER A 40 2.44 -10.78 -10.11
C SER A 40 2.99 -9.40 -10.50
N LEU A 41 4.19 -9.40 -11.07
CA LEU A 41 4.82 -8.27 -11.73
C LEU A 41 5.51 -8.80 -12.99
N THR A 42 5.23 -8.20 -14.12
CA THR A 42 5.77 -8.57 -15.43
C THR A 42 6.25 -7.34 -16.17
N VAL A 43 7.17 -7.57 -17.12
CA VAL A 43 7.68 -6.57 -18.04
C VAL A 43 7.64 -7.16 -19.44
N SER A 44 7.28 -6.36 -20.44
CA SER A 44 7.17 -6.85 -21.83
C SER A 44 8.51 -7.19 -22.47
N SER A 45 9.61 -6.65 -21.95
CA SER A 45 10.96 -6.86 -22.47
C SER A 45 11.95 -7.05 -21.33
N GLY A 46 12.93 -7.93 -21.53
CA GLY A 46 13.88 -8.36 -20.52
C GLY A 46 13.32 -9.38 -19.53
N THR A 47 14.16 -9.81 -18.60
CA THR A 47 13.81 -10.83 -17.60
C THR A 47 13.57 -10.19 -16.23
N LEU A 48 12.39 -10.43 -15.64
CA LEU A 48 12.07 -10.05 -14.27
C LEU A 48 11.58 -11.27 -13.50
N ASN A 49 12.34 -11.72 -12.51
CA ASN A 49 11.93 -12.80 -11.62
C ASN A 49 11.16 -12.23 -10.43
N PHE A 50 9.83 -12.18 -10.55
CA PHE A 50 8.98 -11.61 -9.51
C PHE A 50 9.09 -12.40 -8.19
N ASN A 51 9.08 -11.66 -7.08
CA ASN A 51 9.05 -12.19 -5.72
C ASN A 51 8.25 -11.24 -4.82
N ARG A 52 7.29 -11.75 -4.05
CA ARG A 52 6.39 -10.93 -3.23
C ARG A 52 7.11 -10.10 -2.15
N THR A 53 8.29 -10.51 -1.69
CA THR A 53 9.02 -9.80 -0.62
C THR A 53 10.04 -8.79 -1.15
N THR A 54 10.47 -8.91 -2.40
CA THR A 54 11.47 -8.04 -3.03
C THR A 54 10.88 -6.70 -3.46
N ASN A 55 11.39 -5.58 -2.95
CA ASN A 55 10.81 -4.25 -3.26
C ASN A 55 11.42 -3.56 -4.50
N SER A 56 12.54 -4.06 -5.02
CA SER A 56 13.27 -3.44 -6.14
C SER A 56 13.72 -4.50 -7.15
N TYR A 57 13.62 -4.17 -8.43
CA TYR A 57 13.98 -5.06 -9.53
C TYR A 57 14.92 -4.37 -10.48
N THR A 58 15.84 -5.13 -11.06
CA THR A 58 16.65 -4.68 -12.19
C THR A 58 16.37 -5.59 -13.37
N VAL A 59 15.88 -5.02 -14.47
CA VAL A 59 15.60 -5.67 -15.76
C VAL A 59 16.49 -5.04 -16.82
N ILE A 60 17.39 -5.85 -17.37
CA ILE A 60 18.22 -5.43 -18.50
C ILE A 60 17.38 -5.67 -19.77
N VAL A 61 17.32 -4.66 -20.63
CA VAL A 61 16.63 -4.71 -21.94
C VAL A 61 17.66 -4.45 -23.03
N GLU A 62 17.37 -4.90 -24.26
CA GLU A 62 18.22 -4.65 -25.41
C GLU A 62 18.24 -3.16 -25.80
N ASN A 63 19.27 -2.74 -26.53
CA ASN A 63 19.52 -1.32 -26.79
C ASN A 63 18.48 -0.67 -27.72
N ASP A 64 17.82 -1.48 -28.55
CA ASP A 64 16.75 -1.07 -29.47
C ASP A 64 15.38 -0.92 -28.78
N VAL A 65 15.25 -1.36 -27.52
CA VAL A 65 14.00 -1.26 -26.76
C VAL A 65 13.79 0.17 -26.26
N THR A 66 12.92 0.90 -26.94
CA THR A 66 12.53 2.29 -26.59
C THR A 66 11.31 2.37 -25.67
N SER A 67 10.59 1.27 -25.47
CA SER A 67 9.44 1.22 -24.57
C SER A 67 9.25 -0.15 -23.94
N VAL A 68 8.78 -0.17 -22.69
CA VAL A 68 8.38 -1.38 -21.98
C VAL A 68 7.01 -1.22 -21.38
N THR A 69 6.23 -2.29 -21.36
CA THR A 69 4.96 -2.33 -20.64
C THR A 69 5.16 -3.06 -19.32
N ILE A 70 4.83 -2.38 -18.22
CA ILE A 70 4.86 -2.95 -16.87
C ILE A 70 3.46 -3.48 -16.56
N GLY A 71 3.34 -4.79 -16.39
CA GLY A 71 2.13 -5.45 -15.91
C GLY A 71 2.25 -5.76 -14.43
N ALA A 72 1.18 -5.56 -13.65
CA ALA A 72 1.17 -5.98 -12.25
C ALA A 72 -0.26 -6.34 -11.84
N SER A 73 -0.39 -7.37 -11.01
CA SER A 73 -1.67 -7.80 -10.44
C SER A 73 -1.59 -7.75 -8.92
N VAL A 74 -2.66 -7.26 -8.29
CA VAL A 74 -2.79 -7.25 -6.82
C VAL A 74 -3.11 -8.65 -6.31
N GLU A 75 -2.66 -8.98 -5.10
CA GLU A 75 -3.03 -10.24 -4.43
C GLU A 75 -4.45 -10.16 -3.85
N ASP A 76 -4.80 -8.99 -3.32
CA ASP A 76 -6.13 -8.69 -2.77
C ASP A 76 -6.93 -7.86 -3.78
N SER A 77 -8.14 -8.32 -4.13
CA SER A 77 -9.01 -7.65 -5.12
C SER A 77 -9.53 -6.29 -4.67
N LYS A 78 -9.45 -5.98 -3.37
CA LYS A 78 -9.79 -4.68 -2.81
C LYS A 78 -8.61 -3.71 -2.77
N SER A 79 -7.43 -4.19 -3.13
CA SER A 79 -6.24 -3.37 -3.30
C SER A 79 -6.19 -2.79 -4.70
N SER A 80 -5.51 -1.65 -4.84
CA SER A 80 -5.30 -0.98 -6.12
C SER A 80 -3.82 -0.92 -6.44
N VAL A 81 -3.49 -1.03 -7.72
CA VAL A 81 -2.11 -0.89 -8.23
C VAL A 81 -2.03 0.30 -9.17
N SER A 82 -0.95 1.06 -9.05
CA SER A 82 -0.62 2.15 -9.97
C SER A 82 0.83 2.06 -10.42
N GLY A 83 1.16 2.76 -11.51
CA GLY A 83 2.50 2.70 -12.12
C GLY A 83 2.69 1.61 -13.18
N THR A 84 1.66 0.81 -13.45
CA THR A 84 1.58 -0.11 -14.59
C THR A 84 1.36 0.63 -15.92
N GLY A 85 1.47 -0.10 -17.02
CA GLY A 85 1.26 0.40 -18.38
C GLY A 85 2.56 0.61 -19.15
N ALA A 86 2.43 1.19 -20.35
CA ALA A 86 3.55 1.50 -21.22
C ALA A 86 4.41 2.62 -20.65
N LYS A 87 5.73 2.42 -20.69
CA LYS A 87 6.76 3.33 -20.21
C LYS A 87 7.82 3.48 -21.29
N THR A 88 8.08 4.71 -21.69
CA THR A 88 9.18 5.03 -22.61
C THR A 88 10.50 4.94 -21.87
N ILE A 89 11.45 4.23 -22.46
CA ILE A 89 12.82 4.07 -21.96
C ILE A 89 13.72 5.01 -22.76
N ASN A 90 14.52 5.80 -22.05
CA ASN A 90 15.59 6.59 -22.64
C ASN A 90 16.91 5.84 -22.56
N VAL A 91 17.83 6.12 -23.46
CA VAL A 91 19.24 5.75 -23.24
C VAL A 91 19.65 6.43 -21.92
N TYR A 92 20.23 5.69 -20.94
CA TYR A 92 20.49 6.06 -19.53
C TYR A 92 19.52 5.49 -18.47
N GLU A 93 19.49 6.09 -17.28
CA GLU A 93 18.73 5.60 -16.14
C GLU A 93 17.22 5.82 -16.35
N ASN A 94 16.46 4.74 -16.20
CA ASN A 94 15.01 4.76 -16.23
C ASN A 94 14.50 4.17 -14.93
N ARG A 95 13.79 4.99 -14.15
CA ARG A 95 13.25 4.61 -12.85
C ARG A 95 11.73 4.63 -12.92
N PHE A 96 11.13 3.48 -12.68
CA PHE A 96 9.69 3.33 -12.63
C PHE A 96 9.27 2.79 -11.28
N SER A 97 8.19 3.35 -10.75
CA SER A 97 7.64 2.97 -9.46
C SER A 97 6.28 2.32 -9.65
N VAL A 98 6.08 1.16 -9.05
CA VAL A 98 4.78 0.50 -8.96
C VAL A 98 4.32 0.57 -7.51
N VAL A 99 3.12 1.11 -7.28
CA VAL A 99 2.58 1.31 -5.93
C VAL A 99 1.33 0.47 -5.76
N VAL A 100 1.28 -0.33 -4.70
CA VAL A 100 0.07 -1.04 -4.27
C VAL A 100 -0.50 -0.33 -3.06
N THR A 101 -1.79 0.01 -3.12
CA THR A 101 -2.55 0.62 -2.03
C THR A 101 -3.63 -0.36 -1.59
N ALA A 102 -3.57 -0.80 -0.33
CA ALA A 102 -4.57 -1.67 0.27
C ALA A 102 -5.89 -0.92 0.55
N GLU A 103 -6.98 -1.66 0.78
CA GLU A 103 -8.32 -1.13 1.07
C GLU A 103 -8.32 -0.16 2.27
N ASN A 104 -7.51 -0.43 3.29
CA ASN A 104 -7.39 0.41 4.47
C ASN A 104 -6.58 1.71 4.22
N GLY A 105 -5.92 1.83 3.06
CA GLY A 105 -5.03 2.93 2.69
C GLY A 105 -3.54 2.66 2.91
N SER A 106 -3.13 1.50 3.44
CA SER A 106 -1.72 1.12 3.58
C SER A 106 -1.05 0.97 2.20
N ARG A 107 0.06 1.67 1.98
CA ARG A 107 0.76 1.70 0.68
C ARG A 107 2.09 0.96 0.74
N ARG A 108 2.41 0.21 -0.31
CA ARG A 108 3.75 -0.33 -0.55
C ARG A 108 4.24 0.15 -1.91
N THR A 109 5.34 0.89 -1.89
CA THR A 109 5.99 1.41 -3.10
C THR A 109 7.13 0.47 -3.48
N ARG A 110 7.12 -0.01 -4.72
CA ARG A 110 8.25 -0.71 -5.32
C ARG A 110 8.93 0.23 -6.29
N THR A 111 10.19 0.53 -5.99
CA THR A 111 11.01 1.43 -6.79
C THR A 111 12.05 0.61 -7.53
N ARG A 112 12.20 0.87 -8.81
CA ARG A 112 13.37 0.48 -9.59
C ARG A 112 14.25 1.70 -9.80
#